data_AF-G0HB70-F1
#
_entry.id   AF-G0HB70-F1
#
_cell.length_a   1.000
_cell.length_b   1.000
_cell.length_c   1.000
_cell.angle_alpha   90.00
_cell.angle_beta   90.00
_cell.angle_gamma   90.00
#
_symmetry.space_group_name_H-M   'P 1'
#
loop_
_entity.id
_entity.type
_entity.pdbx_description
1 polymer ?
#
loop_
_entity_poly.entity_id
_entity_poly.type
_entity_poly.pdbx_seq_one_letter_code
_entity_poly.pdbx_strand_id
1 'polypeptide(L)'
;MAATLIESLRMTITLGITIAIIAGAVGFMLGAAVMVKTPEPARPPQPLPPHEHLWGEWEQAPEPTRIVNEDGAYTADEYLQHRQCATCGWVEHHATRI
;
A
#
# COMPACT_ATOMS: atom_id res chain seq x y z
N MET A 1 37.51 -22.29 45.63
CA MET A 1 36.12 -22.01 46.04
C MET A 1 35.59 -20.65 45.53
N ALA A 2 36.42 -19.60 45.42
CA ALA A 2 35.97 -18.31 44.85
C ALA A 2 35.77 -18.31 43.31
N ALA A 3 36.58 -19.07 42.56
CA ALA A 3 36.51 -19.10 41.09
C ALA A 3 35.21 -19.73 40.54
N THR A 4 34.74 -20.83 41.15
CA THR A 4 33.49 -21.51 40.80
C THR A 4 32.25 -20.65 41.06
N LEU A 5 32.33 -19.71 42.01
CA LEU A 5 31.25 -18.80 42.37
C LEU A 5 31.10 -17.64 41.36
N ILE A 6 32.22 -17.18 40.80
CA ILE A 6 32.24 -16.13 39.75
C ILE A 6 31.73 -16.71 38.42
N GLU A 7 32.07 -17.95 38.13
CA GLU A 7 31.64 -18.64 36.91
C GLU A 7 30.14 -18.97 36.92
N SER A 8 29.62 -19.46 38.06
CA SER A 8 28.18 -19.66 38.24
C SER A 8 27.40 -18.34 38.16
N LEU A 9 27.93 -17.26 38.74
CA LEU A 9 27.32 -15.93 38.65
C LEU A 9 27.26 -15.42 37.21
N ARG A 10 28.33 -15.57 36.43
CA ARG A 10 28.36 -15.19 35.00
C ARG A 10 27.34 -16.00 34.19
N MET A 11 27.22 -17.29 34.46
CA MET A 11 26.24 -18.15 33.80
C MET A 11 24.80 -17.73 34.13
N THR A 12 24.48 -17.41 35.39
CA THR A 12 23.15 -16.91 35.80
C THR A 12 22.80 -15.57 35.17
N ILE A 13 23.75 -14.63 35.12
CA ILE A 13 23.53 -13.32 34.47
C ILE A 13 23.26 -13.50 32.98
N THR A 14 24.06 -14.33 32.31
CA THR A 14 23.90 -14.58 30.87
C THR A 14 22.56 -15.25 30.56
N LEU A 15 22.16 -16.22 31.38
CA LEU A 15 20.86 -16.88 31.25
C LEU A 15 19.71 -15.90 31.46
N GLY A 16 19.80 -15.04 32.48
CA GLY A 16 18.78 -14.02 32.77
C GLY A 16 18.61 -13.01 31.62
N ILE A 17 19.72 -12.52 31.06
CA ILE A 17 19.70 -11.62 29.89
C ILE A 17 19.07 -12.32 28.68
N THR A 18 19.44 -13.58 28.43
CA THR A 18 18.92 -14.35 27.29
C THR A 18 17.41 -14.54 27.39
N ILE A 19 16.90 -14.90 28.57
CA ILE A 19 15.46 -15.04 28.82
C ILE A 19 14.73 -13.70 28.60
N ALA A 20 15.30 -12.59 29.09
CA ALA A 20 14.70 -11.26 28.92
C ALA A 20 14.59 -10.85 27.44
N ILE A 21 15.64 -11.12 26.64
CA ILE A 21 15.64 -10.83 25.20
C ILE A 21 14.57 -11.66 24.48
N ILE A 22 14.48 -12.96 24.76
CA ILE A 22 13.50 -13.85 24.13
C ILE A 22 12.08 -13.42 24.49
N ALA A 23 11.81 -13.17 25.78
CA ALA A 23 10.49 -12.72 26.24
C ALA A 23 10.10 -11.37 25.61
N GLY A 24 11.04 -10.43 25.52
CA GLY A 24 10.82 -9.14 24.86
C GLY A 24 10.52 -9.28 23.37
N ALA A 25 11.29 -10.12 22.65
CA ALA A 25 11.08 -10.35 21.23
C ALA A 25 9.73 -11.03 20.93
N VAL A 26 9.36 -12.05 21.70
CA VAL A 26 8.07 -12.74 21.55
C VAL A 26 6.91 -11.79 21.87
N GLY A 27 7.01 -11.01 22.95
CA GLY A 27 6.01 -10.01 23.31
C GLY A 27 5.83 -8.93 22.24
N PHE A 28 6.94 -8.46 21.64
CA PHE A 28 6.90 -7.50 20.54
C PHE A 28 6.23 -8.07 19.29
N MET A 29 6.58 -9.30 18.89
CA MET A 29 5.99 -9.95 17.71
C MET A 29 4.48 -10.19 17.88
N LEU A 30 4.05 -10.64 19.06
CA LEU A 30 2.63 -10.80 19.37
C LEU A 30 1.89 -9.46 19.40
N GLY A 31 2.49 -8.42 19.99
CA GLY A 31 1.91 -7.08 19.98
C GLY A 31 1.78 -6.50 18.58
N ALA A 32 2.81 -6.66 17.74
CA ALA A 32 2.80 -6.22 16.34
C ALA A 32 1.71 -6.94 15.53
N ALA A 33 1.56 -8.26 15.71
CA ALA A 33 0.53 -9.04 15.01
C ALA A 33 -0.90 -8.57 15.35
N VAL A 34 -1.15 -8.12 16.58
CA VAL A 34 -2.47 -7.57 16.98
C VAL A 34 -2.66 -6.14 16.46
N MET A 35 -1.58 -5.38 16.26
CA MET A 35 -1.63 -4.02 15.70
C MET A 35 -1.74 -3.97 14.18
N VAL A 36 -1.54 -5.09 13.48
CA VAL A 36 -1.96 -5.23 12.08
C VAL A 36 -3.48 -5.23 12.06
N LYS A 37 -4.06 -4.02 12.07
CA LYS A 37 -5.46 -3.80 11.72
C LYS A 37 -5.71 -4.60 10.45
N THR A 38 -6.71 -5.48 10.50
CA THR A 38 -7.32 -6.02 9.29
C THR A 38 -7.52 -4.84 8.34
N PRO A 39 -7.03 -4.90 7.08
CA PRO A 39 -7.21 -3.81 6.15
C PRO A 39 -8.70 -3.51 6.14
N GLU A 40 -9.04 -2.31 6.61
CA GLU A 40 -10.41 -1.91 6.80
C GLU A 40 -11.09 -2.09 5.44
N PRO A 41 -12.20 -2.84 5.35
CA PRO A 41 -12.87 -3.07 4.08
C PRO A 41 -13.06 -1.71 3.44
N ALA A 42 -12.50 -1.52 2.25
CA ALA A 42 -12.40 -0.22 1.58
C ALA A 42 -13.79 0.44 1.63
N ARG A 43 -13.96 1.39 2.54
CA ARG A 43 -15.19 2.16 2.62
C ARG A 43 -15.31 2.84 1.25
N PRO A 44 -16.50 2.84 0.64
CA PRO A 44 -16.69 3.61 -0.59
C PRO A 44 -16.17 5.03 -0.33
N PRO A 45 -15.38 5.60 -1.25
CA PRO A 45 -14.70 6.87 -1.03
C PRO A 45 -15.75 7.88 -0.56
N GLN A 46 -15.56 8.42 0.64
CA GLN A 46 -16.45 9.47 1.12
C GLN A 46 -16.38 10.61 0.11
N PRO A 47 -17.53 11.15 -0.34
CA PRO A 47 -17.53 12.26 -1.27
C PRO A 47 -16.79 13.41 -0.59
N LEU A 48 -15.63 13.75 -1.15
CA LEU A 48 -14.84 14.86 -0.67
C LEU A 48 -15.65 16.15 -0.84
N PRO A 49 -15.45 17.15 0.05
CA PRO A 49 -16.14 18.43 -0.09
C PRO A 49 -15.90 18.98 -1.51
N PRO A 50 -16.92 19.63 -2.11
CA PRO A 50 -16.78 20.21 -3.44
C PRO A 50 -15.63 21.23 -3.37
N HIS A 51 -14.58 20.95 -4.13
CA HIS A 51 -13.42 21.80 -4.30
C HIS A 51 -13.20 21.97 -5.79
N GLU A 52 -12.56 23.07 -6.17
CA GLU A 52 -12.08 23.24 -7.53
C GLU A 52 -10.99 22.19 -7.77
N HIS A 53 -11.22 21.30 -8.74
CA HIS A 53 -10.27 20.26 -9.05
C HIS A 53 -9.00 20.89 -9.64
N LEU A 54 -7.90 20.75 -8.90
CA LEU A 54 -6.56 21.10 -9.35
C LEU A 54 -6.02 19.94 -10.17
N TRP A 55 -6.32 19.96 -11.46
CA TRP A 55 -5.94 18.91 -12.39
C TRP A 55 -4.44 18.92 -12.70
N GLY A 56 -3.84 17.73 -12.72
CA GLY A 56 -2.53 17.51 -13.34
C GLY A 56 -2.58 17.54 -14.86
N GLU A 57 -1.47 17.15 -15.49
CA GLU A 57 -1.38 16.99 -16.94
C GLU A 57 -2.21 15.79 -17.43
N TRP A 58 -2.56 15.81 -18.71
CA TRP A 58 -3.22 14.67 -19.35
C TRP A 58 -2.19 13.59 -19.68
N GLU A 59 -2.43 12.39 -19.17
CA GLU A 59 -1.67 11.19 -19.47
C GLU A 59 -2.43 10.33 -20.48
N GLN A 60 -1.80 10.07 -21.62
CA GLN A 60 -2.37 9.23 -22.68
C GLN A 60 -2.09 7.75 -22.41
N ALA A 61 -3.09 6.90 -22.61
CA ALA A 61 -2.92 5.46 -22.58
C ALA A 61 -1.90 5.02 -23.65
N PRO A 62 -1.04 4.02 -23.35
CA PRO A 62 0.08 3.66 -24.21
C PRO A 62 -0.35 3.17 -25.60
N GLU A 63 -1.55 2.59 -25.73
CA GLU A 63 -2.08 2.08 -26.99
C GLU A 63 -3.52 2.56 -27.23
N PRO A 64 -3.88 2.94 -28.47
CA PRO A 64 -5.26 3.25 -28.81
C PRO A 64 -6.12 1.98 -28.81
N THR A 65 -7.38 2.13 -28.41
CA THR A 65 -8.36 1.04 -28.50
C THR A 65 -8.99 1.05 -29.88
N ARG A 66 -8.79 -0.02 -30.66
CA ARG A 66 -9.42 -0.17 -31.97
C ARG A 66 -10.90 -0.49 -31.83
N ILE A 67 -11.75 0.30 -32.47
CA ILE A 67 -13.20 0.08 -32.54
C ILE A 67 -13.56 -0.56 -33.88
N VAL A 68 -14.22 -1.71 -33.80
CA VAL A 68 -14.76 -2.46 -34.94
C VAL A 68 -16.28 -2.53 -34.84
N ASN A 69 -16.96 -2.58 -35.99
CA ASN A 69 -18.40 -2.79 -36.02
C ASN A 69 -18.75 -4.28 -35.77
N GLU A 70 -20.04 -4.61 -35.77
CA GLU A 70 -20.53 -5.98 -35.56
C GLU A 70 -20.03 -6.98 -36.62
N ASP A 71 -19.71 -6.50 -37.83
CA ASP A 71 -19.14 -7.28 -38.94
C ASP A 71 -17.61 -7.43 -38.84
N GLY A 72 -16.97 -6.85 -37.82
CA GLY A 72 -15.52 -6.86 -37.62
C GLY A 72 -14.74 -5.87 -38.51
N ALA A 73 -15.44 -5.00 -39.25
CA ALA A 73 -14.81 -3.95 -40.04
C ALA A 73 -14.29 -2.82 -39.15
N TYR A 74 -13.10 -2.32 -39.47
CA TYR A 74 -12.50 -1.16 -38.82
C TYR A 74 -13.42 0.06 -38.93
N THR A 75 -13.69 0.72 -37.80
CA THR A 75 -14.50 1.95 -37.74
C THR A 75 -13.67 3.15 -37.32
N ALA A 76 -12.92 3.05 -36.23
CA ALA A 76 -12.11 4.13 -35.69
C ALA A 76 -11.07 3.61 -34.68
N ASP A 77 -10.10 4.46 -34.34
CA ASP A 77 -9.24 4.26 -33.18
C ASP A 77 -9.65 5.26 -32.07
N GLU A 78 -9.75 4.78 -30.83
CA GLU A 78 -10.11 5.57 -29.66
C GLU A 78 -8.90 5.77 -28.75
N TYR A 79 -8.51 7.02 -28.59
CA TYR A 79 -7.39 7.45 -27.74
C TYR A 79 -7.92 7.87 -26.38
N LEU A 80 -7.59 7.09 -25.36
CA LEU A 80 -7.95 7.37 -23.97
C LEU A 80 -6.87 8.23 -23.31
N GLN A 81 -7.29 9.35 -22.74
CA GLN A 81 -6.48 10.20 -21.90
C GLN A 81 -7.11 10.26 -20.51
N HIS A 82 -6.27 10.38 -19.48
CA HIS A 82 -6.74 10.55 -18.12
C HIS A 82 -5.90 11.61 -17.41
N ARG A 83 -6.50 12.25 -16.41
CA ARG A 83 -5.78 13.15 -15.50
C ARG A 83 -6.30 12.95 -14.08
N GLN A 84 -5.42 13.14 -13.11
CA GLN A 84 -5.77 13.00 -11.70
C GLN A 84 -5.74 14.36 -11.00
N CYS A 85 -6.75 14.62 -10.16
CA CYS A 85 -6.74 15.80 -9.29
C CYS A 85 -5.73 15.58 -8.16
N ALA A 86 -4.77 16.51 -8.02
CA ALA A 86 -3.70 16.41 -7.03
C ALA A 86 -4.21 16.45 -5.58
N THR A 87 -5.38 17.04 -5.33
CA THR A 87 -5.94 17.23 -3.98
C THR A 87 -6.78 16.05 -3.54
N CYS A 88 -7.64 15.53 -4.42
CA CYS A 88 -8.64 14.52 -4.07
C CYS A 88 -8.39 13.14 -4.67
N GLY A 89 -7.43 13.01 -5.57
CA GLY A 89 -7.15 11.77 -6.27
C GLY A 89 -8.23 11.33 -7.27
N TRP A 90 -9.24 12.17 -7.53
CA TRP A 90 -10.27 11.89 -8.54
C TRP A 90 -9.63 11.78 -9.92
N VAL A 91 -10.03 10.78 -10.68
CA VAL A 91 -9.54 10.55 -12.05
C VAL A 91 -10.63 10.95 -13.04
N GLU A 92 -10.28 11.85 -13.95
CA GLU A 92 -11.11 12.20 -15.10
C GLU A 92 -10.58 11.48 -16.34
N HIS A 93 -11.50 10.97 -17.16
CA HIS A 93 -11.19 10.30 -18.42
C HIS A 93 -11.74 11.11 -19.59
N HIS A 94 -10.95 11.24 -20.64
CA HIS A 94 -11.35 11.81 -21.91
C HIS A 94 -11.03 10.83 -23.03
N ALA A 95 -11.97 10.66 -23.96
CA ALA A 95 -11.81 9.76 -25.10
C ALA A 95 -11.93 10.58 -26.39
N THR A 96 -10.88 10.54 -27.21
CA THR A 96 -10.89 11.15 -28.55
C THR A 96 -10.90 10.06 -29.60
N ARG A 97 -11.80 10.16 -30.57
CA ARG A 97 -11.95 9.19 -31.66
C ARG A 97 -11.42 9.77 -32.96
N ILE A 98 -10.59 9.01 -33.68
CA ILE A 98 -10.01 9.38 -34.99
C ILE A 98 -10.39 8.33 -36.03
#